data_AF-A0A9X4ACM8-F1
#
_entry.id   AF-A0A9X4ACM8-F1
#
_cell.length_a   1.000
_cell.length_b   1.000
_cell.length_c   1.000
_cell.angle_alpha   90.00
_cell.angle_beta   90.00
_cell.angle_gamma   90.00
#
_symmetry.space_group_name_H-M   'P 1'
#
loop_
_entity.id
_entity.type
_entity.pdbx_description
1 polymer ?
#
loop_
_entity_poly.entity_id
_entity_poly.type
_entity_poly.pdbx_seq_one_letter_code
_entity_poly.pdbx_strand_id
1 'polypeptide(L)'
;MKGIKNRYFEGERILYGLNDANLEGITFGEGESPLKEATNITLKNSIFKWKYPLWYDENVNVENTTFETMSRSGIWYTKNISIKNSALQAPKLFRRASHITLDNVHFADAEETMWTCDDIRITNSQINGDYFGKDSKNIYLDNVSVIGNYVFDGAENIEVHNSTFVSKDAFWNCKNVTIYDSIIDGEYLAWNTNNIKFINCKIESDQGLNYIDQLEIKNSSLIHTDLAFEKVSNMDVELDAKIDSVKNPISGKLVAPEIGTLIMDPNKIDPAKTIIDCPKIGKKVDQSDMNQEPKGW
;
A
#
# COMPACT_ATOMS: atom_id res chain seq x y z
N MET A 1 32.70 -2.49 18.21
CA MET A 1 31.54 -3.38 18.03
C MET A 1 31.77 -4.72 18.71
N LYS A 2 30.90 -5.12 19.65
CA LYS A 2 30.94 -6.40 20.36
C LYS A 2 30.33 -7.50 19.48
N GLY A 3 31.03 -8.64 19.31
CA GLY A 3 30.50 -9.78 18.57
C GLY A 3 29.83 -10.82 19.49
N ILE A 4 28.59 -11.20 19.20
CA ILE A 4 27.88 -12.30 19.87
C ILE A 4 27.43 -13.28 18.79
N LYS A 5 27.80 -14.55 18.92
CA LYS A 5 27.54 -15.57 17.90
C LYS A 5 26.94 -16.85 18.46
N ASN A 6 26.06 -17.48 17.70
CA ASN A 6 25.53 -18.83 17.93
C ASN A 6 25.00 -19.03 19.35
N ARG A 7 24.13 -18.11 19.77
CA ARG A 7 23.48 -18.17 21.09
C ARG A 7 21.99 -18.34 20.95
N TYR A 8 21.43 -18.99 21.95
CA TYR A 8 20.01 -19.06 22.19
C TYR A 8 19.71 -18.22 23.44
N PHE A 9 18.79 -17.28 23.33
CA PHE A 9 18.37 -16.40 24.41
C PHE A 9 16.89 -16.57 24.72
N GLU A 10 16.55 -16.55 26.00
CA GLU A 10 15.18 -16.55 26.52
C GLU A 10 15.06 -15.52 27.65
N GLY A 11 13.82 -15.19 28.01
CA GLY A 11 13.50 -14.25 29.06
C GLY A 11 13.25 -12.83 28.56
N GLU A 12 12.77 -11.98 29.47
CA GLU A 12 12.46 -10.58 29.18
C GLU A 12 13.74 -9.74 29.06
N ARG A 13 13.86 -8.94 27.99
CA ARG A 13 14.87 -7.87 27.89
C ARG A 13 16.33 -8.33 27.98
N ILE A 14 16.61 -9.53 27.47
CA ILE A 14 17.91 -10.20 27.63
C ILE A 14 19.11 -9.42 27.07
N LEU A 15 18.93 -8.58 26.04
CA LEU A 15 19.94 -7.68 25.48
C LEU A 15 19.50 -6.21 25.51
N TYR A 16 18.76 -5.81 26.55
CA TYR A 16 18.32 -4.43 26.74
C TYR A 16 19.49 -3.44 26.77
N GLY A 17 19.32 -2.30 26.09
CA GLY A 17 20.33 -1.24 26.07
C GLY A 17 21.63 -1.64 25.38
N LEU A 18 21.61 -2.67 24.53
CA LEU A 18 22.81 -3.11 23.83
C LEU A 18 23.25 -2.03 22.83
N ASN A 19 24.53 -1.69 22.88
CA ASN A 19 25.14 -0.69 22.03
C ASN A 19 26.30 -1.28 21.24
N ASP A 20 26.43 -0.89 19.96
CA ASP A 20 27.53 -1.24 19.06
C ASP A 20 27.80 -2.75 19.02
N ALA A 21 26.87 -3.54 18.49
CA ALA A 21 26.99 -4.99 18.51
C ALA A 21 26.67 -5.68 17.17
N ASN A 22 27.41 -6.76 16.90
CA ASN A 22 27.18 -7.68 15.80
C ASN A 22 26.67 -9.00 16.37
N LEU A 23 25.43 -9.35 16.04
CA LEU A 23 24.70 -10.51 16.47
C LEU A 23 24.55 -11.47 15.28
N GLU A 24 25.16 -12.66 15.36
CA GLU A 24 25.17 -13.61 14.26
C GLU A 24 24.73 -15.02 14.70
N GLY A 25 23.80 -15.64 13.98
CA GLY A 25 23.35 -16.99 14.36
C GLY A 25 22.57 -17.00 15.68
N ILE A 26 21.87 -15.91 16.01
CA ILE A 26 21.16 -15.80 17.29
C ILE A 26 19.74 -16.29 17.13
N THR A 27 19.28 -17.11 18.07
CA THR A 27 17.85 -17.41 18.23
C THR A 27 17.35 -16.76 19.50
N PHE A 28 16.39 -15.85 19.35
CA PHE A 28 15.62 -15.31 20.47
C PHE A 28 14.36 -16.17 20.61
N GLY A 29 14.38 -17.05 21.62
CA GLY A 29 13.31 -17.99 21.97
C GLY A 29 12.18 -17.30 22.76
N GLU A 30 11.57 -18.04 23.68
CA GLU A 30 10.50 -17.52 24.52
C GLU A 30 10.99 -16.39 25.43
N GLY A 31 10.38 -15.21 25.29
CA GLY A 31 10.80 -14.01 26.00
C GLY A 31 10.35 -12.75 25.27
N GLU A 32 10.13 -11.66 26.00
CA GLU A 32 9.61 -10.41 25.45
C GLU A 32 10.71 -9.34 25.35
N SER A 33 10.68 -8.57 24.25
CA SER A 33 11.58 -7.40 24.07
C SER A 33 13.08 -7.74 24.11
N PRO A 34 13.58 -8.75 23.37
CA PRO A 34 14.97 -9.17 23.47
C PRO A 34 15.96 -8.04 23.16
N LEU A 35 15.68 -7.23 22.14
CA LEU A 35 16.38 -5.97 21.87
C LEU A 35 15.39 -4.84 22.09
N LYS A 36 15.74 -4.00 23.07
CA LYS A 36 14.96 -2.83 23.43
C LYS A 36 15.91 -1.74 23.87
N GLU A 37 15.68 -0.53 23.38
CA GLU A 37 16.57 0.63 23.57
C GLU A 37 18.01 0.33 23.09
N ALA A 38 18.14 -0.49 22.04
CA ALA A 38 19.42 -0.88 21.48
C ALA A 38 19.85 0.08 20.35
N THR A 39 21.16 0.32 20.21
CA THR A 39 21.69 1.22 19.18
C THR A 39 22.88 0.62 18.44
N ASN A 40 22.97 0.88 17.13
CA ASN A 40 24.04 0.41 16.25
C ASN A 40 24.17 -1.13 16.28
N ILE A 41 23.09 -1.81 15.90
CA ILE A 41 22.99 -3.27 15.93
C ILE A 41 23.04 -3.83 14.50
N THR A 42 23.90 -4.81 14.28
CA THR A 42 23.83 -5.67 13.09
C THR A 42 23.39 -7.07 13.49
N LEU A 43 22.30 -7.54 12.91
CA LEU A 43 21.72 -8.87 13.09
C LEU A 43 21.85 -9.66 11.79
N LYS A 44 22.46 -10.84 11.84
CA LYS A 44 22.64 -11.70 10.67
C LYS A 44 22.29 -13.15 11.01
N ASN A 45 21.68 -13.87 10.06
CA ASN A 45 21.41 -15.31 10.16
C ASN A 45 20.68 -15.68 11.47
N SER A 46 19.70 -14.87 11.88
CA SER A 46 19.08 -14.96 13.19
C SER A 46 17.59 -15.30 13.11
N ILE A 47 16.98 -15.63 14.25
CA ILE A 47 15.57 -16.01 14.36
C ILE A 47 14.96 -15.31 15.57
N PHE A 48 13.87 -14.57 15.35
CA PHE A 48 13.00 -14.08 16.41
C PHE A 48 11.76 -14.98 16.48
N LYS A 49 11.60 -15.68 17.60
CA LYS A 49 10.46 -16.59 17.82
C LYS A 49 9.31 -15.95 18.58
N TRP A 50 9.57 -14.85 19.29
CA TRP A 50 8.62 -14.27 20.23
C TRP A 50 8.55 -12.74 20.15
N LYS A 51 7.63 -12.18 20.94
CA LYS A 51 7.09 -10.82 20.80
C LYS A 51 8.11 -9.72 21.01
N TYR A 52 7.81 -8.57 20.41
CA TYR A 52 8.54 -7.32 20.54
C TYR A 52 10.05 -7.38 20.17
N PRO A 53 10.48 -8.06 19.08
CA PRO A 53 11.91 -8.18 18.73
C PRO A 53 12.77 -6.93 18.82
N LEU A 54 12.30 -5.81 18.25
CA LEU A 54 13.05 -4.56 18.08
C LEU A 54 12.19 -3.38 18.55
N TRP A 55 12.48 -2.86 19.74
CA TRP A 55 11.59 -1.92 20.41
C TRP A 55 12.34 -0.69 20.93
N TYR A 56 12.02 0.51 20.42
CA TYR A 56 12.80 1.74 20.68
C TYR A 56 14.27 1.63 20.22
N ASP A 57 14.56 0.84 19.19
CA ASP A 57 15.94 0.69 18.73
C ASP A 57 16.32 1.78 17.70
N GLU A 58 17.61 2.00 17.50
CA GLU A 58 18.13 2.97 16.54
C GLU A 58 19.33 2.42 15.76
N ASN A 59 19.40 2.68 14.46
CA ASN A 59 20.47 2.21 13.57
C ASN A 59 20.61 0.68 13.59
N VAL A 60 19.60 -0.01 13.06
CA VAL A 60 19.52 -1.47 13.06
C VAL A 60 19.64 -2.02 11.65
N ASN A 61 20.58 -2.93 11.42
CA ASN A 61 20.72 -3.66 10.17
C ASN A 61 20.39 -5.14 10.39
N VAL A 62 19.45 -5.68 9.62
CA VAL A 62 19.00 -7.07 9.70
C VAL A 62 19.19 -7.74 8.35
N GLU A 63 19.82 -8.91 8.34
CA GLU A 63 20.06 -9.69 7.11
C GLU A 63 19.80 -11.19 7.35
N ASN A 64 19.19 -11.87 6.38
CA ASN A 64 18.96 -13.32 6.40
C ASN A 64 18.32 -13.79 7.71
N THR A 65 17.26 -13.12 8.14
CA THR A 65 16.65 -13.33 9.46
C THR A 65 15.17 -13.67 9.32
N THR A 66 14.69 -14.53 10.20
CA THR A 66 13.27 -14.93 10.25
C THR A 66 12.60 -14.35 11.48
N PHE A 67 11.47 -13.69 11.27
CA PHE A 67 10.53 -13.27 12.30
C PHE A 67 9.35 -14.25 12.23
N GLU A 68 9.30 -15.20 13.16
CA GLU A 68 8.25 -16.23 13.18
C GLU A 68 6.90 -15.64 13.57
N THR A 69 5.80 -16.38 13.33
CA THR A 69 4.41 -15.89 13.54
C THR A 69 4.17 -15.26 14.91
N MET A 70 4.84 -15.73 15.97
CA MET A 70 4.67 -15.21 17.33
C MET A 70 5.51 -13.96 17.64
N SER A 71 6.37 -13.51 16.73
CA SER A 71 7.13 -12.27 16.86
C SER A 71 6.32 -11.02 16.54
N ARG A 72 5.08 -10.98 17.03
CA ARG A 72 4.10 -9.90 16.83
C ARG A 72 4.47 -8.66 17.64
N SER A 73 3.83 -7.56 17.25
CA SER A 73 4.10 -6.20 17.72
C SER A 73 5.58 -5.86 17.61
N GLY A 74 6.16 -6.25 16.48
CA GLY A 74 7.56 -6.67 16.53
C GLY A 74 8.60 -5.56 16.40
N ILE A 75 8.32 -4.52 15.63
CA ILE A 75 9.28 -3.46 15.30
C ILE A 75 8.64 -2.10 15.57
N TRP A 76 8.71 -1.61 16.81
CA TRP A 76 7.94 -0.45 17.25
C TRP A 76 8.87 0.67 17.68
N TYR A 77 8.53 1.90 17.29
CA TYR A 77 9.30 3.13 17.63
C TYR A 77 10.78 3.10 17.21
N THR A 78 11.14 2.15 16.34
CA THR A 78 12.51 1.94 15.88
C THR A 78 12.83 2.89 14.75
N LYS A 79 14.03 3.45 14.75
CA LYS A 79 14.48 4.44 13.75
C LYS A 79 15.70 3.96 12.99
N ASN A 80 15.76 4.30 11.71
CA ASN A 80 16.87 3.95 10.83
C ASN A 80 17.13 2.43 10.83
N ILE A 81 16.19 1.68 10.26
CA ILE A 81 16.24 0.22 10.18
C ILE A 81 16.31 -0.25 8.73
N SER A 82 17.28 -1.12 8.45
CA SER A 82 17.37 -1.85 7.19
C SER A 82 17.11 -3.34 7.41
N ILE A 83 16.23 -3.96 6.64
CA ILE A 83 16.03 -5.42 6.62
C ILE A 83 16.21 -5.96 5.21
N LYS A 84 17.03 -7.00 5.05
CA LYS A 84 17.30 -7.63 3.76
C LYS A 84 17.18 -9.14 3.79
N ASN A 85 16.74 -9.73 2.68
CA ASN A 85 16.73 -11.19 2.46
C ASN A 85 16.05 -11.97 3.60
N SER A 86 14.90 -11.49 4.07
CA SER A 86 14.32 -11.93 5.33
C SER A 86 12.84 -12.29 5.19
N ALA A 87 12.38 -13.20 6.05
CA ALA A 87 10.99 -13.66 6.07
C ALA A 87 10.30 -13.18 7.35
N LEU A 88 9.21 -12.45 7.19
CA LEU A 88 8.45 -11.79 8.24
C LEU A 88 7.05 -12.42 8.29
N GLN A 89 6.83 -13.33 9.24
CA GLN A 89 5.60 -14.14 9.33
C GLN A 89 4.57 -13.58 10.31
N ALA A 90 4.91 -12.51 11.03
CA ALA A 90 4.05 -11.96 12.08
C ALA A 90 3.12 -10.85 11.54
N PRO A 91 1.80 -10.91 11.80
CA PRO A 91 0.80 -9.95 11.27
C PRO A 91 1.01 -8.49 11.69
N LYS A 92 1.64 -8.25 12.84
CA LYS A 92 1.78 -6.91 13.45
C LYS A 92 3.25 -6.58 13.63
N LEU A 93 3.89 -5.96 12.65
CA LEU A 93 5.30 -5.59 12.77
C LEU A 93 5.46 -4.09 12.98
N PHE A 94 5.74 -3.36 11.92
CA PHE A 94 6.16 -1.97 12.00
C PHE A 94 5.06 -1.05 12.53
N ARG A 95 5.39 -0.26 13.57
CA ARG A 95 4.47 0.72 14.17
C ARG A 95 5.24 1.95 14.64
N ARG A 96 4.84 3.14 14.18
CA ARG A 96 5.47 4.41 14.60
C ARG A 96 6.99 4.39 14.44
N ALA A 97 7.47 3.68 13.43
CA ALA A 97 8.87 3.55 13.06
C ALA A 97 9.19 4.53 11.93
N SER A 98 10.47 4.89 11.77
CA SER A 98 10.87 5.79 10.69
C SER A 98 12.23 5.48 10.08
N HIS A 99 12.46 5.96 8.85
CA HIS A 99 13.67 5.66 8.06
C HIS A 99 13.85 4.15 7.88
N ILE A 100 12.89 3.54 7.19
CA ILE A 100 12.78 2.10 7.03
C ILE A 100 13.20 1.73 5.61
N THR A 101 14.18 0.83 5.48
CA THR A 101 14.60 0.28 4.19
C THR A 101 14.45 -1.23 4.17
N LEU A 102 13.63 -1.74 3.25
CA LEU A 102 13.36 -3.17 3.09
C LEU A 102 13.74 -3.59 1.67
N ASP A 103 14.50 -4.68 1.53
CA ASP A 103 14.90 -5.22 0.23
C ASP A 103 14.88 -6.75 0.23
N ASN A 104 14.18 -7.34 -0.73
CA ASN A 104 13.99 -8.80 -0.78
C ASN A 104 13.40 -9.36 0.53
N VAL A 105 12.27 -8.79 0.95
CA VAL A 105 11.55 -9.18 2.15
C VAL A 105 10.23 -9.84 1.79
N HIS A 106 9.94 -10.97 2.41
CA HIS A 106 8.67 -11.67 2.26
C HIS A 106 7.83 -11.51 3.54
N PHE A 107 6.74 -10.76 3.45
CA PHE A 107 5.73 -10.68 4.50
C PHE A 107 4.66 -11.73 4.22
N ALA A 108 4.66 -12.81 5.01
CA ALA A 108 3.67 -13.87 4.88
C ALA A 108 2.32 -13.45 5.46
N ASP A 109 2.33 -12.55 6.45
CA ASP A 109 1.16 -11.98 7.10
C ASP A 109 1.49 -10.55 7.56
N ALA A 110 0.74 -9.55 7.08
CA ALA A 110 1.01 -8.12 7.26
C ALA A 110 -0.21 -7.30 7.73
N GLU A 111 -1.25 -7.94 8.27
CA GLU A 111 -2.58 -7.36 8.60
C GLU A 111 -2.56 -6.03 9.41
N GLU A 112 -1.60 -5.81 10.31
CA GLU A 112 -1.46 -4.54 11.03
C GLU A 112 -0.02 -4.02 11.04
N THR A 113 0.61 -4.08 9.87
CA THR A 113 2.01 -3.73 9.66
C THR A 113 2.18 -2.40 8.92
N MET A 114 3.25 -1.66 9.25
CA MET A 114 3.55 -0.33 8.73
C MET A 114 2.50 0.72 9.09
N TRP A 115 1.96 0.72 10.31
CA TRP A 115 1.01 1.76 10.69
C TRP A 115 1.71 2.97 11.29
N THR A 116 1.31 4.16 10.84
CA THR A 116 1.84 5.45 11.31
C THR A 116 3.36 5.55 11.22
N CYS A 117 3.94 5.01 10.16
CA CYS A 117 5.38 5.04 9.89
C CYS A 117 5.74 6.17 8.91
N ASP A 118 7.02 6.54 8.86
CA ASP A 118 7.50 7.68 8.07
C ASP A 118 8.83 7.34 7.38
N ASP A 119 9.00 7.77 6.13
CA ASP A 119 10.18 7.50 5.30
C ASP A 119 10.43 6.00 5.13
N ILE A 120 9.68 5.41 4.20
CA ILE A 120 9.60 3.97 3.97
C ILE A 120 10.05 3.68 2.54
N ARG A 121 11.08 2.87 2.38
CA ARG A 121 11.54 2.36 1.08
C ARG A 121 11.47 0.84 1.07
N ILE A 122 10.73 0.27 0.12
CA ILE A 122 10.59 -1.18 -0.05
C ILE A 122 10.91 -1.56 -1.50
N THR A 123 11.82 -2.51 -1.67
CA THR A 123 12.18 -3.03 -3.00
C THR A 123 12.14 -4.55 -3.06
N ASN A 124 11.84 -5.09 -4.23
CA ASN A 124 11.96 -6.53 -4.54
C ASN A 124 11.21 -7.44 -3.55
N SER A 125 10.04 -7.02 -3.08
CA SER A 125 9.39 -7.62 -1.91
C SER A 125 7.98 -8.13 -2.20
N GLN A 126 7.50 -9.02 -1.34
CA GLN A 126 6.15 -9.58 -1.41
C GLN A 126 5.43 -9.33 -0.09
N ILE A 127 4.19 -8.85 -0.19
CA ILE A 127 3.39 -8.42 0.95
C ILE A 127 2.01 -9.08 0.88
N ASN A 128 1.70 -9.90 1.88
CA ASN A 128 0.37 -10.46 2.07
C ASN A 128 -0.24 -9.90 3.36
N GLY A 129 -1.30 -9.08 3.27
CA GLY A 129 -1.99 -8.58 4.44
C GLY A 129 -2.82 -7.33 4.18
N ASP A 130 -3.91 -7.20 4.94
CA ASP A 130 -4.81 -6.05 4.89
C ASP A 130 -4.19 -4.83 5.60
N TYR A 131 -4.65 -3.62 5.27
CA TYR A 131 -4.26 -2.36 5.93
C TYR A 131 -2.75 -2.13 6.05
N PHE A 132 -1.95 -2.65 5.12
CA PHE A 132 -0.52 -2.44 5.09
C PHE A 132 -0.14 -0.99 4.78
N GLY A 133 0.41 -0.27 5.75
CA GLY A 133 0.80 1.13 5.53
C GLY A 133 -0.21 2.15 6.02
N LYS A 134 -1.22 1.76 6.82
CA LYS A 134 -2.23 2.68 7.35
C LYS A 134 -1.62 3.91 8.04
N ASP A 135 -2.11 5.10 7.71
CA ASP A 135 -1.69 6.41 8.27
C ASP A 135 -0.17 6.67 8.15
N SER A 136 0.52 6.00 7.22
CA SER A 136 1.96 6.20 6.98
C SER A 136 2.22 7.24 5.90
N LYS A 137 3.45 7.75 5.84
CA LYS A 137 3.81 8.76 4.85
C LYS A 137 5.23 8.63 4.31
N ASN A 138 5.47 9.25 3.16
CA ASN A 138 6.74 9.22 2.43
C ASN A 138 7.14 7.79 2.09
N ILE A 139 6.35 7.17 1.22
CA ILE A 139 6.42 5.74 0.90
C ILE A 139 6.92 5.59 -0.53
N TYR A 140 7.98 4.80 -0.70
CA TYR A 140 8.51 4.40 -1.99
C TYR A 140 8.48 2.87 -2.14
N LEU A 141 7.86 2.40 -3.22
CA LEU A 141 7.82 0.99 -3.60
C LEU A 141 8.40 0.80 -5.01
N ASP A 142 9.25 -0.21 -5.19
CA ASP A 142 9.73 -0.62 -6.52
C ASP A 142 9.89 -2.14 -6.62
N ASN A 143 9.29 -2.75 -7.64
CA ASN A 143 9.24 -4.20 -7.82
C ASN A 143 8.63 -4.91 -6.59
N VAL A 144 7.42 -4.50 -6.20
CA VAL A 144 6.70 -5.04 -5.05
C VAL A 144 5.38 -5.68 -5.50
N SER A 145 5.09 -6.87 -4.96
CA SER A 145 3.79 -7.52 -5.11
C SER A 145 3.01 -7.43 -3.81
N VAL A 146 1.79 -6.90 -3.86
CA VAL A 146 0.90 -6.74 -2.70
C VAL A 146 -0.41 -7.48 -2.94
N ILE A 147 -0.78 -8.33 -1.98
CA ILE A 147 -2.08 -9.00 -1.93
C ILE A 147 -2.69 -8.72 -0.56
N GLY A 148 -3.81 -8.01 -0.53
CA GLY A 148 -4.46 -7.62 0.71
C GLY A 148 -5.35 -6.41 0.50
N ASN A 149 -6.36 -6.25 1.34
CA ASN A 149 -7.39 -5.23 1.20
C ASN A 149 -7.02 -3.96 1.96
N TYR A 150 -7.48 -2.82 1.43
CA TYR A 150 -7.32 -1.51 2.07
C TYR A 150 -5.85 -1.21 2.37
N VAL A 151 -4.93 -1.61 1.46
CA VAL A 151 -3.48 -1.58 1.63
C VAL A 151 -3.08 -0.27 2.31
N PHE A 152 -3.20 0.84 1.58
CA PHE A 152 -3.04 2.16 2.16
C PHE A 152 -4.39 2.77 2.51
N ASP A 153 -4.62 3.02 3.80
CA ASP A 153 -5.73 3.82 4.31
C ASP A 153 -5.18 5.05 5.04
N GLY A 154 -5.47 6.24 4.53
CA GLY A 154 -5.04 7.51 5.12
C GLY A 154 -3.55 7.83 4.92
N ALA A 155 -2.89 7.20 3.96
CA ALA A 155 -1.46 7.38 3.73
C ALA A 155 -1.15 8.55 2.78
N GLU A 156 0.05 9.13 2.91
CA GLU A 156 0.43 10.34 2.18
C GLU A 156 1.80 10.24 1.50
N ASN A 157 1.95 10.88 0.34
CA ASN A 157 3.21 10.94 -0.44
C ASN A 157 3.72 9.53 -0.78
N ILE A 158 3.00 8.87 -1.69
CA ILE A 158 3.25 7.49 -2.10
C ILE A 158 3.74 7.48 -3.53
N GLU A 159 4.88 6.84 -3.77
CA GLU A 159 5.46 6.64 -5.09
C GLU A 159 5.70 5.15 -5.34
N VAL A 160 5.16 4.62 -6.44
CA VAL A 160 5.15 3.20 -6.77
C VAL A 160 5.67 2.97 -8.18
N HIS A 161 6.56 1.99 -8.34
CA HIS A 161 7.15 1.58 -9.63
C HIS A 161 7.10 0.07 -9.80
N ASN A 162 6.91 -0.40 -11.05
CA ASN A 162 7.08 -1.80 -11.45
C ASN A 162 6.38 -2.82 -10.54
N SER A 163 5.20 -2.48 -10.02
CA SER A 163 4.58 -3.22 -8.91
C SER A 163 3.24 -3.83 -9.31
N THR A 164 2.77 -4.76 -8.50
CA THR A 164 1.47 -5.42 -8.69
C THR A 164 0.65 -5.34 -7.41
N PHE A 165 -0.62 -4.93 -7.53
CA PHE A 165 -1.57 -4.86 -6.43
C PHE A 165 -2.79 -5.69 -6.74
N VAL A 166 -3.18 -6.56 -5.81
CA VAL A 166 -4.47 -7.24 -5.77
C VAL A 166 -5.16 -6.88 -4.47
N SER A 167 -6.11 -5.96 -4.53
CA SER A 167 -6.76 -5.36 -3.36
C SER A 167 -8.14 -4.86 -3.70
N LYS A 168 -9.11 -4.97 -2.77
CA LYS A 168 -10.36 -4.21 -2.90
C LYS A 168 -10.13 -2.72 -3.13
N ASP A 169 -9.42 -2.06 -2.21
CA ASP A 169 -8.94 -0.70 -2.38
C ASP A 169 -7.46 -0.65 -2.00
N ALA A 170 -6.59 -0.24 -2.93
CA ALA A 170 -5.16 -0.12 -2.65
C ALA A 170 -4.78 1.24 -2.02
N PHE A 171 -5.59 2.29 -2.23
CA PHE A 171 -5.25 3.67 -1.91
C PHE A 171 -6.44 4.42 -1.32
N TRP A 172 -7.04 3.89 -0.26
CA TRP A 172 -8.20 4.49 0.39
C TRP A 172 -7.80 5.75 1.18
N ASN A 173 -8.58 6.83 1.07
CA ASN A 173 -8.35 8.09 1.80
C ASN A 173 -6.92 8.66 1.67
N CYS A 174 -6.23 8.39 0.56
CA CYS A 174 -4.82 8.72 0.41
C CYS A 174 -4.63 10.16 -0.11
N LYS A 175 -3.39 10.65 -0.03
CA LYS A 175 -3.00 11.93 -0.59
C LYS A 175 -1.65 11.90 -1.29
N ASN A 176 -1.54 12.53 -2.45
CA ASN A 176 -0.31 12.61 -3.24
C ASN A 176 0.25 11.22 -3.57
N VAL A 177 -0.42 10.53 -4.48
CA VAL A 177 -0.06 9.17 -4.89
C VAL A 177 0.36 9.19 -6.36
N THR A 178 1.49 8.58 -6.71
CA THR A 178 1.93 8.44 -8.10
C THR A 178 2.40 7.02 -8.36
N ILE A 179 1.83 6.39 -9.37
CA ILE A 179 2.08 5.00 -9.75
C ILE A 179 2.57 4.94 -11.19
N TYR A 180 3.67 4.22 -11.40
CA TYR A 180 4.31 4.00 -12.69
C TYR A 180 4.40 2.52 -13.03
N ASP A 181 4.21 2.19 -14.30
CA ASP A 181 4.59 0.90 -14.91
C ASP A 181 4.08 -0.32 -14.10
N SER A 182 2.84 -0.23 -13.62
CA SER A 182 2.30 -1.18 -12.62
C SER A 182 0.97 -1.79 -13.05
N ILE A 183 0.65 -2.93 -12.43
CA ILE A 183 -0.60 -3.66 -12.63
C ILE A 183 -1.43 -3.57 -11.36
N ILE A 184 -2.69 -3.17 -11.49
CA ILE A 184 -3.62 -3.04 -10.37
C ILE A 184 -4.90 -3.80 -10.71
N ASP A 185 -5.28 -4.70 -9.82
CA ASP A 185 -6.56 -5.40 -9.84
C ASP A 185 -7.30 -5.11 -8.53
N GLY A 186 -8.50 -4.53 -8.64
CA GLY A 186 -9.27 -4.20 -7.46
C GLY A 186 -10.78 -4.10 -7.64
N GLU A 187 -11.42 -3.56 -6.60
CA GLU A 187 -12.86 -3.29 -6.57
C GLU A 187 -12.96 -1.76 -6.45
N TYR A 188 -13.01 -1.24 -5.24
CA TYR A 188 -13.10 0.18 -4.90
C TYR A 188 -11.76 0.93 -4.98
N LEU A 189 -10.97 0.79 -6.06
CA LEU A 189 -9.63 1.39 -6.14
C LEU A 189 -9.62 2.91 -5.85
N ALA A 190 -8.79 3.34 -4.91
CA ALA A 190 -8.44 4.72 -4.63
C ALA A 190 -9.58 5.65 -4.19
N TRP A 191 -10.56 5.13 -3.43
CA TRP A 191 -11.68 5.95 -2.99
C TRP A 191 -11.26 7.09 -2.05
N ASN A 192 -11.92 8.24 -2.16
CA ASN A 192 -11.69 9.44 -1.34
C ASN A 192 -10.24 9.98 -1.37
N THR A 193 -9.52 9.73 -2.46
CA THR A 193 -8.12 10.16 -2.58
C THR A 193 -8.00 11.58 -3.13
N ASN A 194 -6.98 12.30 -2.70
CA ASN A 194 -6.62 13.62 -3.24
C ASN A 194 -5.27 13.57 -3.95
N ASN A 195 -5.22 14.04 -5.19
CA ASN A 195 -4.03 14.07 -6.04
C ASN A 195 -3.43 12.66 -6.25
N ILE A 196 -3.97 11.91 -7.21
CA ILE A 196 -3.46 10.59 -7.60
C ILE A 196 -3.19 10.50 -9.10
N LYS A 197 -2.08 9.85 -9.44
CA LYS A 197 -1.60 9.71 -10.81
C LYS A 197 -1.28 8.25 -11.16
N PHE A 198 -1.72 7.81 -12.32
CA PHE A 198 -1.34 6.52 -12.92
C PHE A 198 -0.69 6.75 -14.28
N ILE A 199 0.52 6.24 -14.47
CA ILE A 199 1.30 6.43 -15.69
C ILE A 199 1.79 5.06 -16.15
N ASN A 200 1.48 4.67 -17.39
CA ASN A 200 1.84 3.37 -17.95
C ASN A 200 1.29 2.16 -17.14
N CYS A 201 0.07 2.28 -16.62
CA CYS A 201 -0.52 1.24 -15.77
C CYS A 201 -1.55 0.39 -16.53
N LYS A 202 -1.68 -0.87 -16.10
CA LYS A 202 -2.85 -1.70 -16.42
C LYS A 202 -3.73 -1.79 -15.18
N ILE A 203 -5.00 -1.40 -15.31
CA ILE A 203 -5.95 -1.33 -14.20
C ILE A 203 -7.21 -2.13 -14.55
N GLU A 204 -7.64 -2.99 -13.63
CA GLU A 204 -8.94 -3.66 -13.57
C GLU A 204 -9.60 -3.28 -12.23
N SER A 205 -10.88 -2.87 -12.25
CA SER A 205 -11.54 -2.34 -11.04
C SER A 205 -13.06 -2.28 -11.16
N ASP A 206 -13.80 -2.89 -10.23
CA ASP A 206 -15.27 -2.70 -10.10
C ASP A 206 -15.60 -1.49 -9.23
N GLN A 207 -16.21 -0.44 -9.79
CA GLN A 207 -16.49 0.81 -9.08
C GLN A 207 -15.23 1.50 -8.52
N GLY A 208 -14.12 1.45 -9.26
CA GLY A 208 -12.87 2.12 -8.90
C GLY A 208 -12.85 3.62 -9.21
N LEU A 209 -11.86 4.30 -8.63
CA LEU A 209 -11.46 5.68 -8.94
C LEU A 209 -12.56 6.71 -8.69
N ASN A 210 -13.25 6.58 -7.55
CA ASN A 210 -14.39 7.42 -7.18
C ASN A 210 -14.05 8.37 -6.02
N TYR A 211 -14.74 9.52 -5.98
CA TYR A 211 -14.60 10.56 -4.96
C TYR A 211 -13.18 11.14 -4.89
N ILE A 212 -12.55 11.32 -6.05
CA ILE A 212 -11.19 11.84 -6.16
C ILE A 212 -11.20 13.32 -6.54
N ASP A 213 -10.35 14.12 -5.89
CA ASP A 213 -9.99 15.43 -6.41
C ASP A 213 -8.57 15.37 -6.99
N GLN A 214 -8.41 15.82 -8.23
CA GLN A 214 -7.16 15.79 -9.00
C GLN A 214 -6.71 14.36 -9.34
N LEU A 215 -7.32 13.79 -10.39
CA LEU A 215 -6.97 12.49 -10.96
C LEU A 215 -6.23 12.67 -12.29
N GLU A 216 -5.04 12.09 -12.42
CA GLU A 216 -4.31 12.03 -13.69
C GLU A 216 -4.10 10.56 -14.10
N ILE A 217 -4.43 10.23 -15.35
CA ILE A 217 -4.14 8.90 -15.91
C ILE A 217 -3.56 9.11 -17.30
N LYS A 218 -2.35 8.59 -17.54
CA LYS A 218 -1.64 8.72 -18.82
C LYS A 218 -1.16 7.37 -19.30
N ASN A 219 -1.31 7.12 -20.61
CA ASN A 219 -0.82 5.92 -21.29
C ASN A 219 -1.19 4.64 -20.53
N SER A 220 -2.43 4.55 -20.05
CA SER A 220 -2.87 3.45 -19.19
C SER A 220 -4.16 2.86 -19.70
N SER A 221 -4.36 1.57 -19.44
CA SER A 221 -5.57 0.84 -19.79
C SER A 221 -6.43 0.62 -18.54
N LEU A 222 -7.70 1.01 -18.60
CA LEU A 222 -8.72 0.66 -17.61
C LEU A 222 -9.68 -0.33 -18.27
N ILE A 223 -9.42 -1.63 -18.09
CA ILE A 223 -10.22 -2.70 -18.72
C ILE A 223 -11.09 -3.37 -17.65
N HIS A 224 -12.24 -3.92 -18.06
CA HIS A 224 -13.21 -4.50 -17.12
C HIS A 224 -13.55 -3.57 -15.94
N THR A 225 -13.61 -2.26 -16.22
CA THR A 225 -13.84 -1.22 -15.22
C THR A 225 -15.15 -0.52 -15.46
N ASP A 226 -16.07 -0.66 -14.51
CA ASP A 226 -17.38 -0.06 -14.53
C ASP A 226 -17.56 0.96 -13.39
N LEU A 227 -18.57 1.83 -13.56
CA LEU A 227 -19.00 2.84 -12.60
C LEU A 227 -17.85 3.71 -12.07
N ALA A 228 -16.83 3.92 -12.89
CA ALA A 228 -15.66 4.69 -12.52
C ALA A 228 -15.90 6.19 -12.65
N PHE A 229 -15.07 6.94 -11.92
CA PHE A 229 -15.01 8.41 -11.91
C PHE A 229 -16.22 9.12 -11.27
N GLU A 230 -17.01 8.42 -10.47
CA GLU A 230 -18.08 9.01 -9.68
C GLU A 230 -17.51 10.09 -8.77
N LYS A 231 -18.06 11.30 -8.93
CA LYS A 231 -17.68 12.47 -8.12
C LYS A 231 -16.19 12.83 -8.22
N VAL A 232 -15.55 12.56 -9.37
CA VAL A 232 -14.16 12.98 -9.61
C VAL A 232 -14.09 14.41 -10.13
N SER A 233 -13.26 15.25 -9.50
CA SER A 233 -12.98 16.63 -9.91
C SER A 233 -11.57 16.77 -10.48
N ASN A 234 -11.38 17.73 -11.39
CA ASN A 234 -10.07 18.06 -11.96
C ASN A 234 -9.38 16.85 -12.61
N MET A 235 -10.16 16.05 -13.32
CA MET A 235 -9.68 14.87 -14.03
C MET A 235 -8.87 15.25 -15.27
N ASP A 236 -7.75 14.57 -15.50
CA ASP A 236 -7.01 14.56 -16.77
C ASP A 236 -6.64 13.11 -17.13
N VAL A 237 -7.57 12.44 -17.80
CA VAL A 237 -7.49 11.00 -18.09
C VAL A 237 -7.38 10.75 -19.58
N GLU A 238 -6.38 9.96 -19.97
CA GLU A 238 -6.17 9.44 -21.31
C GLU A 238 -6.02 7.93 -21.25
N LEU A 239 -6.97 7.23 -21.88
CA LEU A 239 -7.03 5.78 -21.93
C LEU A 239 -6.65 5.27 -23.32
N ASP A 240 -5.95 4.14 -23.38
CA ASP A 240 -5.60 3.46 -24.64
C ASP A 240 -6.60 2.35 -25.05
N ALA A 241 -7.57 2.06 -24.18
CA ALA A 241 -8.52 0.96 -24.33
C ALA A 241 -9.96 1.40 -24.00
N LYS A 242 -10.92 0.53 -24.32
CA LYS A 242 -12.33 0.68 -23.93
C LYS A 242 -12.47 0.61 -22.41
N ILE A 243 -13.23 1.53 -21.83
CA ILE A 243 -13.74 1.45 -20.46
C ILE A 243 -15.22 1.04 -20.45
N ASP A 244 -15.66 0.24 -19.47
CA ASP A 244 -17.02 -0.32 -19.49
C ASP A 244 -18.07 0.70 -19.07
N SER A 245 -17.83 1.49 -18.02
CA SER A 245 -18.67 2.67 -17.78
C SER A 245 -18.00 3.78 -16.98
N VAL A 246 -18.49 4.99 -17.26
CA VAL A 246 -18.11 6.24 -16.60
C VAL A 246 -19.35 6.79 -15.92
N LYS A 247 -19.25 7.17 -14.65
CA LYS A 247 -20.37 7.67 -13.85
C LYS A 247 -20.06 9.05 -13.28
N ASN A 248 -20.88 10.03 -13.60
CA ASN A 248 -20.98 11.32 -12.92
C ASN A 248 -19.64 12.01 -12.50
N PRO A 249 -18.64 12.17 -13.40
CA PRO A 249 -17.48 13.01 -13.12
C PRO A 249 -17.90 14.49 -12.95
N ILE A 250 -17.32 15.19 -11.98
CA ILE A 250 -17.63 16.59 -11.66
C ILE A 250 -16.99 17.55 -12.65
N SER A 251 -15.71 17.36 -12.99
CA SER A 251 -14.99 18.23 -13.93
C SER A 251 -13.73 17.59 -14.49
N GLY A 252 -13.26 18.13 -15.62
CA GLY A 252 -11.98 17.76 -16.22
C GLY A 252 -12.11 17.24 -17.65
N LYS A 253 -11.20 16.37 -18.05
CA LYS A 253 -11.12 15.79 -19.39
C LYS A 253 -10.92 14.28 -19.31
N LEU A 254 -11.69 13.57 -20.12
CA LEU A 254 -11.50 12.14 -20.41
C LEU A 254 -11.34 11.96 -21.92
N VAL A 255 -10.24 11.33 -22.34
CA VAL A 255 -10.01 10.83 -23.69
C VAL A 255 -10.03 9.30 -23.64
N ALA A 256 -10.87 8.66 -24.45
CA ALA A 256 -10.92 7.20 -24.55
C ALA A 256 -11.35 6.75 -25.95
N PRO A 257 -10.86 5.62 -26.47
CA PRO A 257 -11.31 5.05 -27.76
C PRO A 257 -12.79 4.67 -27.76
N GLU A 258 -13.28 4.11 -26.65
CA GLU A 258 -14.67 3.68 -26.48
C GLU A 258 -15.10 3.74 -25.01
N ILE A 259 -16.34 4.18 -24.77
CA ILE A 259 -17.01 4.07 -23.47
C ILE A 259 -18.25 3.19 -23.66
N GLY A 260 -18.37 2.12 -22.86
CA GLY A 260 -19.55 1.25 -22.90
C GLY A 260 -20.82 2.00 -22.51
N THR A 261 -20.90 2.47 -21.26
CA THR A 261 -21.98 3.33 -20.77
C THR A 261 -21.44 4.62 -20.18
N LEU A 262 -21.93 5.76 -20.66
CA LEU A 262 -21.68 7.07 -20.09
C LEU A 262 -22.90 7.54 -19.30
N ILE A 263 -22.75 7.67 -17.99
CA ILE A 263 -23.80 8.10 -17.06
C ILE A 263 -23.47 9.52 -16.59
N MET A 264 -24.31 10.48 -16.97
CA MET A 264 -24.14 11.91 -16.66
C MET A 264 -25.47 12.49 -16.18
N ASP A 265 -25.71 12.44 -14.88
CA ASP A 265 -26.95 12.91 -14.25
C ASP A 265 -26.88 14.42 -13.92
N PRO A 266 -27.63 15.28 -14.65
CA PRO A 266 -27.56 16.72 -14.49
C PRO A 266 -28.16 17.20 -13.15
N ASN A 267 -28.85 16.34 -12.40
CA ASN A 267 -29.30 16.68 -11.04
C ASN A 267 -28.18 16.52 -10.00
N LYS A 268 -27.07 15.86 -10.35
CA LYS A 268 -25.97 15.52 -9.42
C LYS A 268 -24.64 16.19 -9.78
N ILE A 269 -24.45 16.55 -11.03
CA ILE A 269 -23.26 17.22 -11.57
C ILE A 269 -23.67 18.26 -12.60
N ASP A 270 -22.73 19.10 -13.03
CA ASP A 270 -22.87 19.92 -14.23
C ASP A 270 -22.10 19.24 -15.38
N PRO A 271 -22.80 18.55 -16.31
CA PRO A 271 -22.13 17.82 -17.39
C PRO A 271 -21.22 18.68 -18.27
N ALA A 272 -21.45 20.00 -18.35
CA ALA A 272 -20.65 20.90 -19.18
C ALA A 272 -19.23 21.13 -18.63
N LYS A 273 -18.97 20.79 -17.36
CA LYS A 273 -17.65 20.92 -16.73
C LYS A 273 -16.70 19.76 -17.06
N THR A 274 -17.21 18.70 -17.67
CA THR A 274 -16.41 17.53 -18.05
C THR A 274 -16.39 17.39 -19.57
N ILE A 275 -15.20 17.45 -20.14
CA ILE A 275 -14.95 17.23 -21.56
C ILE A 275 -14.77 15.74 -21.79
N ILE A 276 -15.68 15.14 -22.56
CA ILE A 276 -15.58 13.75 -23.00
C ILE A 276 -15.18 13.73 -24.47
N ASP A 277 -13.94 13.34 -24.74
CA ASP A 277 -13.39 13.14 -26.09
C ASP A 277 -13.35 11.64 -26.38
N CYS A 278 -14.46 11.12 -26.92
CA CYS A 278 -14.63 9.71 -27.17
C CYS A 278 -15.44 9.49 -28.47
N PRO A 279 -14.87 8.87 -29.51
CA PRO A 279 -15.55 8.70 -30.80
C PRO A 279 -16.68 7.67 -30.75
N LYS A 280 -16.68 6.75 -29.77
CA LYS A 280 -17.68 5.69 -29.66
C LYS A 280 -18.20 5.55 -28.23
N ILE A 281 -19.48 5.90 -28.05
CA ILE A 281 -20.19 5.72 -26.77
C ILE A 281 -21.36 4.78 -27.02
N GLY A 282 -21.37 3.63 -26.33
CA GLY A 282 -22.40 2.60 -26.52
C GLY A 282 -23.78 3.04 -26.02
N LYS A 283 -23.88 3.42 -24.75
CA LYS A 283 -25.10 3.90 -24.11
C LYS A 283 -24.86 5.21 -23.38
N LYS A 284 -25.79 6.16 -23.49
CA LYS A 284 -25.83 7.38 -22.68
C LYS A 284 -27.01 7.32 -21.72
N VAL A 285 -26.79 7.73 -20.47
CA VAL A 285 -27.78 7.73 -19.40
C VAL A 285 -27.72 9.07 -18.68
N ASP A 286 -28.87 9.71 -18.48
CA ASP A 286 -29.01 11.02 -17.84
C ASP A 286 -29.66 10.95 -16.44
N GLN A 287 -29.91 9.74 -15.93
CA GLN A 287 -30.43 9.47 -14.59
C GLN A 287 -29.59 8.38 -13.93
N SER A 288 -29.19 8.60 -12.68
CA SER A 288 -28.35 7.66 -11.93
C SER A 288 -29.00 7.24 -10.61
N ASP A 289 -28.59 6.09 -10.09
CA ASP A 289 -29.10 5.48 -8.84
C ASP A 289 -30.58 5.09 -8.88
N MET A 290 -31.03 4.58 -10.03
CA MET A 290 -32.39 4.08 -10.24
C MET A 290 -32.67 2.71 -9.60
N ASN A 291 -31.70 2.17 -8.86
CA ASN A 291 -31.72 0.86 -8.21
C ASN A 291 -31.96 0.94 -6.69
N GLN A 292 -32.38 2.09 -6.17
CA GLN A 292 -32.62 2.31 -4.75
C GLN A 292 -33.94 1.69 -4.24
N GLU A 293 -34.77 1.12 -5.11
CA GLU A 293 -35.95 0.39 -4.67
C GLU A 293 -35.56 -0.95 -4.02
N PRO A 294 -36.02 -1.25 -2.80
CA PRO A 294 -35.79 -2.54 -2.16
C PRO A 294 -36.31 -3.66 -3.07
N LYS A 295 -35.47 -4.67 -3.35
CA LYS A 295 -35.90 -5.88 -4.06
C LYS A 295 -36.76 -6.76 -3.15
N GLY A 296 -38.00 -6.35 -2.90
CA GLY A 296 -38.95 -7.08 -2.06
C GLY A 296 -38.54 -7.13 -0.59
N TRP A 297 -39.50 -6.88 0.30
CA TRP A 297 -39.37 -7.22 1.72
C TRP A 297 -39.87 -8.65 1.94
#